data_AF-A0A6P2F2Q3-F1
#
_entry.id   AF-A0A6P2F2Q3-F1
#
_cell.length_a   1.000
_cell.length_b   1.000
_cell.length_c   1.000
_cell.angle_alpha   90.00
_cell.angle_beta   90.00
_cell.angle_gamma   90.00
#
_symmetry.space_group_name_H-M   'P 1'
#
loop_
_entity.id
_entity.type
_entity.pdbx_description
1 polymer ?
#
loop_
_entity_poly.entity_id
_entity_poly.type
_entity_poly.pdbx_seq_one_letter_code
_entity_poly.pdbx_strand_id
1 'polypeptide(L)'
;MAPDIETMTDHEREAFWITNLRAALAMMMLKAEREVSLSTWGNDCGTLACFGGWLPYDEHFKALGVTTHPFNNAPHIDGVGRAFDVADYLFGDFDIFDHRTAREHELDWLSDRDIVIRRITNRMRQLGAEA
;
A
#
# COMPACT_ATOMS: atom_id res chain seq x y z
N MET A 1 7.67 16.93 -2.42
CA MET A 1 6.74 17.35 -1.36
C MET A 1 5.47 16.57 -1.61
N ALA A 2 4.94 15.86 -0.61
CA ALA A 2 3.68 15.14 -0.78
C ALA A 2 2.55 16.13 -1.09
N PRO A 3 1.56 15.77 -1.92
CA PRO A 3 0.38 16.60 -2.14
C PRO A 3 -0.34 16.98 -0.83
N ASP A 4 -1.15 18.03 -0.85
CA ASP A 4 -2.03 18.33 0.29
C ASP A 4 -3.45 17.82 -0.04
N ILE A 5 -3.76 16.60 0.41
CA ILE A 5 -5.05 15.96 0.09
C ILE A 5 -6.24 16.61 0.79
N GLU A 6 -6.01 17.39 1.86
CA GLU A 6 -7.09 18.06 2.61
C GLU A 6 -7.68 19.21 1.80
N THR A 7 -6.89 19.78 0.87
CA THR A 7 -7.34 20.84 -0.04
C THR A 7 -8.01 20.32 -1.31
N MET A 8 -7.91 19.02 -1.58
CA MET A 8 -8.54 18.38 -2.74
C MET A 8 -10.06 18.26 -2.53
N THR A 9 -10.81 18.49 -3.60
CA THR A 9 -12.21 18.04 -3.68
C THR A 9 -12.29 16.52 -3.59
N ASP A 10 -13.48 16.00 -3.26
CA ASP A 10 -13.69 14.56 -3.17
C ASP A 10 -13.30 13.83 -4.47
N HIS A 11 -13.65 14.42 -5.62
CA HIS A 11 -13.31 13.86 -6.92
C HIS A 11 -11.81 13.83 -7.20
N GLU A 12 -11.08 14.90 -6.86
CA GLU A 12 -9.62 14.95 -7.01
C GLU A 12 -8.94 13.93 -6.09
N ARG A 13 -9.46 13.76 -4.88
CA ARG A 13 -8.93 12.80 -3.90
C ARG A 13 -9.14 11.34 -4.35
N GLU A 14 -10.33 11.02 -4.87
CA GLU A 14 -10.60 9.70 -5.46
C GLU A 14 -9.69 9.44 -6.66
N ALA A 15 -9.51 10.43 -7.56
CA ALA A 15 -8.61 10.30 -8.70
C ALA A 15 -7.15 10.10 -8.29
N PHE A 16 -6.71 10.76 -7.21
CA PHE A 16 -5.40 10.57 -6.60
C PHE A 16 -5.24 9.12 -6.09
N TRP A 17 -6.19 8.61 -5.32
CA TRP A 17 -6.16 7.23 -4.83
C TRP A 17 -6.17 6.21 -5.97
N ILE A 18 -7.02 6.38 -6.99
CA ILE A 18 -7.06 5.48 -8.16
C ILE A 18 -5.72 5.46 -8.88
N THR A 19 -5.07 6.62 -9.05
CA THR A 19 -3.73 6.70 -9.67
C THR A 19 -2.71 5.89 -8.89
N ASN A 20 -2.71 6.02 -7.56
CA ASN A 20 -1.79 5.30 -6.70
C ASN A 20 -2.08 3.79 -6.68
N LEU A 21 -3.35 3.39 -6.67
CA LEU A 21 -3.77 1.99 -6.75
C LEU A 21 -3.31 1.34 -8.06
N ARG A 22 -3.41 2.05 -9.20
CA ARG A 22 -2.90 1.56 -10.49
C ARG A 22 -1.38 1.41 -10.49
N ALA A 23 -0.66 2.38 -9.94
CA ALA A 23 0.80 2.30 -9.80
C ALA A 23 1.19 1.10 -8.93
N ALA A 24 0.52 0.93 -7.79
CA ALA A 24 0.74 -0.21 -6.90
C ALA A 24 0.43 -1.56 -7.57
N LEU A 25 -0.68 -1.66 -8.32
CA LEU A 25 -1.04 -2.87 -9.04
C LEU A 25 -0.01 -3.22 -10.11
N ALA A 26 0.40 -2.26 -10.93
CA ALA A 26 1.42 -2.45 -11.96
C ALA A 26 2.74 -2.92 -11.33
N MET A 27 3.13 -2.34 -10.19
CA MET A 27 4.30 -2.73 -9.42
C MET A 27 4.17 -4.18 -8.92
N MET A 28 3.06 -4.53 -8.26
CA MET A 28 2.79 -5.90 -7.79
C MET A 28 2.83 -6.92 -8.93
N MET A 29 2.33 -6.58 -10.12
CA MET A 29 2.37 -7.46 -11.27
C MET A 29 3.80 -7.75 -11.76
N LEU A 30 4.74 -6.82 -11.59
CA LEU A 30 6.13 -6.95 -12.02
C LEU A 30 7.05 -7.60 -10.97
N LYS A 31 6.70 -7.52 -9.67
CA LYS A 31 7.49 -8.12 -8.59
C LYS A 31 7.36 -9.63 -8.55
N ALA A 32 8.47 -10.31 -8.26
CA ALA A 32 8.43 -11.71 -7.87
C ALA A 32 7.75 -11.85 -6.50
N GLU A 33 7.03 -12.95 -6.26
CA GLU A 33 6.33 -13.21 -4.99
C GLU A 33 7.21 -13.02 -3.76
N ARG A 34 8.48 -13.44 -3.83
CA ARG A 34 9.48 -13.28 -2.76
C ARG A 34 9.79 -11.82 -2.38
N GLU A 35 9.62 -10.88 -3.31
CA GLU A 35 9.85 -9.45 -3.06
C GLU A 35 8.67 -8.80 -2.33
N VAL A 36 7.54 -9.48 -2.23
CA VAL A 36 6.32 -9.06 -1.54
C VAL A 36 6.00 -9.99 -0.34
N SER A 37 6.74 -11.09 -0.17
CA SER A 37 6.53 -12.08 0.90
C SER A 37 6.74 -11.51 2.32
N LEU A 38 5.89 -11.95 3.26
CA LEU A 38 5.99 -11.73 4.71
C LEU A 38 7.39 -12.04 5.25
N SER A 39 8.04 -13.08 4.72
CA SER A 39 9.38 -13.49 5.17
C SER A 39 10.48 -12.47 4.87
N THR A 40 10.25 -11.58 3.91
CA THR A 40 11.16 -10.49 3.54
C THR A 40 10.88 -9.21 4.36
N TRP A 41 9.67 -9.03 4.89
CA TRP A 41 9.20 -7.73 5.42
C TRP A 41 8.59 -7.75 6.85
N GLY A 42 8.45 -8.90 7.51
CA GLY A 42 8.16 -9.04 8.96
C GLY A 42 6.98 -9.97 9.30
N ASN A 43 7.04 -10.63 10.46
CA ASN A 43 5.97 -11.50 10.99
C ASN A 43 4.87 -10.70 11.72
N ASP A 44 3.62 -11.07 11.46
CA ASP A 44 2.37 -10.73 12.18
C ASP A 44 2.24 -9.27 12.63
N CYS A 45 2.71 -8.35 11.76
CA CYS A 45 2.69 -6.87 11.81
C CYS A 45 3.64 -6.14 12.78
N GLY A 46 4.78 -6.74 13.17
CA GLY A 46 5.90 -6.03 13.85
C GLY A 46 6.65 -4.99 12.99
N THR A 47 6.16 -4.75 11.75
CA THR A 47 6.49 -3.72 10.74
C THR A 47 7.68 -4.05 9.82
N LEU A 48 7.48 -4.15 8.50
CA LEU A 48 7.61 -3.08 7.49
C LEU A 48 6.26 -2.72 6.86
N ALA A 49 5.29 -2.54 7.78
CA ALA A 49 3.84 -2.31 7.64
C ALA A 49 3.21 -3.16 6.53
N CYS A 50 2.84 -4.38 6.93
CA CYS A 50 3.08 -5.60 6.17
C CYS A 50 2.12 -5.84 5.01
N PHE A 51 2.28 -5.02 3.97
CA PHE A 51 2.81 -5.34 2.63
C PHE A 51 3.20 -4.07 1.85
N GLY A 52 3.42 -2.94 2.52
CA GLY A 52 3.79 -1.67 1.90
C GLY A 52 5.27 -1.35 1.94
N GLY A 53 6.11 -2.20 2.55
CA GLY A 53 7.55 -1.95 2.74
C GLY A 53 8.36 -1.69 1.46
N TRP A 54 7.81 -2.03 0.30
CA TRP A 54 8.38 -1.73 -1.01
C TRP A 54 8.13 -0.29 -1.49
N LEU A 55 7.13 0.42 -0.93
CA LEU A 55 6.72 1.77 -1.37
C LEU A 55 7.90 2.75 -1.41
N PRO A 56 8.80 2.83 -0.41
CA PRO A 56 9.94 3.76 -0.45
C PRO A 56 10.97 3.45 -1.54
N TYR A 57 10.90 2.29 -2.17
CA TYR A 57 11.85 1.84 -3.18
C TYR A 57 11.35 2.00 -4.61
N ASP A 58 10.05 2.27 -4.79
CA ASP A 58 9.43 2.54 -6.08
C ASP A 58 9.50 4.03 -6.45
N GLU A 59 9.83 4.34 -7.71
CA GLU A 59 10.06 5.72 -8.16
C GLU A 59 8.80 6.59 -8.12
N HIS A 60 7.61 6.02 -8.37
CA HIS A 60 6.34 6.75 -8.29
C HIS A 60 6.10 7.23 -6.86
N PHE A 61 6.26 6.34 -5.88
CA PHE A 61 6.01 6.65 -4.48
C PHE A 61 7.10 7.51 -3.85
N LYS A 62 8.38 7.36 -4.27
CA LYS A 62 9.44 8.32 -3.91
C LYS A 62 9.12 9.74 -4.36
N ALA A 63 8.59 9.91 -5.58
CA ALA A 63 8.22 11.23 -6.09
C ALA A 63 7.10 11.89 -5.26
N LEU A 64 6.23 11.07 -4.65
CA LEU A 64 5.21 11.51 -3.68
C LEU A 64 5.78 11.79 -2.28
N GLY A 65 7.07 11.59 -2.05
CA GLY A 65 7.73 11.84 -0.77
C GLY A 65 7.73 10.65 0.19
N VAL A 66 7.40 9.45 -0.29
CA VAL A 66 7.51 8.23 0.53
C VAL A 66 8.99 7.90 0.75
N THR A 67 9.34 7.72 2.01
CA THR A 67 10.68 7.39 2.50
C THR A 67 10.62 6.22 3.48
N THR A 68 11.78 5.72 3.85
CA THR A 68 11.96 4.65 4.83
C THR A 68 12.04 5.25 6.23
N HIS A 69 11.17 4.82 7.14
CA HIS A 69 11.23 5.23 8.54
C HIS A 69 12.51 4.71 9.22
N PRO A 70 13.28 5.54 9.94
CA PRO A 70 14.64 5.20 10.37
C PRO A 70 14.74 4.08 11.40
N PHE A 71 13.67 3.80 12.14
CA PHE A 71 13.70 2.83 13.25
C PHE A 71 13.21 1.43 12.88
N ASN A 72 12.30 1.35 11.91
CA ASN A 72 11.60 0.11 11.61
C ASN A 72 11.39 -0.08 10.11
N ASN A 73 12.09 0.69 9.27
CA ASN A 73 12.06 0.76 7.81
C ASN A 73 10.68 0.82 7.13
N ALA A 74 9.60 1.10 7.87
CA ALA A 74 8.25 1.16 7.32
C ALA A 74 8.07 2.39 6.41
N PRO A 75 7.06 2.40 5.51
CA PRO A 75 6.74 3.58 4.71
C PRO A 75 6.44 4.80 5.59
N HIS A 76 7.00 5.94 5.23
CA HIS A 76 6.85 7.20 5.94
C HIS A 76 6.78 8.39 4.97
N ILE A 77 5.92 9.36 5.26
CA ILE A 77 5.87 10.66 4.60
C ILE A 77 5.91 11.71 5.72
N ASP A 78 6.77 12.72 5.60
CA ASP A 78 6.85 13.79 6.62
C ASP A 78 5.49 14.49 6.80
N GLY A 79 5.08 14.71 8.05
CA GLY A 79 3.76 15.22 8.40
C GLY A 79 2.61 14.20 8.34
N VAL A 80 2.81 13.01 7.75
CA VAL A 80 1.83 11.90 7.77
C VAL A 80 2.29 10.88 8.81
N GLY A 81 1.43 10.56 9.78
CA GLY A 81 1.77 9.86 11.02
C GLY A 81 2.52 8.53 10.90
N ARG A 82 1.86 7.43 11.27
CA ARG A 82 2.40 6.06 11.21
C ARG A 82 2.25 5.50 9.80
N ALA A 83 2.89 4.37 9.53
CA ALA A 83 2.86 3.74 8.20
C ALA A 83 1.45 3.39 7.69
N PHE A 84 0.51 3.08 8.59
CA PHE A 84 -0.88 2.88 8.20
C PHE A 84 -1.60 4.19 7.85
N ASP A 85 -1.19 5.31 8.45
CA ASP A 85 -1.69 6.64 8.07
C ASP A 85 -1.15 7.03 6.68
N VAL A 86 0.04 6.55 6.30
CA VAL A 86 0.56 6.66 4.93
C VAL A 86 -0.28 5.84 3.95
N ALA A 87 -0.75 4.66 4.34
CA ALA A 87 -1.63 3.85 3.49
C ALA A 87 -2.99 4.53 3.27
N ASP A 88 -3.61 5.04 4.34
CA ASP A 88 -4.85 5.81 4.22
C ASP A 88 -4.67 7.06 3.37
N TYR A 89 -3.61 7.83 3.61
CA TYR A 89 -3.28 9.02 2.82
C TYR A 89 -3.14 8.70 1.32
N LEU A 90 -2.38 7.65 0.96
CA LEU A 90 -2.08 7.32 -0.45
C LEU A 90 -3.20 6.56 -1.17
N PHE A 91 -3.99 5.76 -0.47
CA PHE A 91 -4.93 4.80 -1.09
C PHE A 91 -6.38 4.91 -0.57
N GLY A 92 -6.61 5.76 0.44
CA GLY A 92 -7.90 5.90 1.12
C GLY A 92 -8.33 4.63 1.84
N ASP A 93 -7.37 3.77 2.22
CA ASP A 93 -7.60 2.50 2.90
C ASP A 93 -6.40 2.18 3.79
N PHE A 94 -6.62 2.32 5.10
CA PHE A 94 -5.62 2.08 6.15
C PHE A 94 -5.15 0.61 6.20
N ASP A 95 -6.03 -0.34 5.83
CA ASP A 95 -5.79 -1.77 5.98
C ASP A 95 -5.29 -2.44 4.68
N ILE A 96 -5.13 -1.67 3.59
CA ILE A 96 -4.79 -2.21 2.26
C ILE A 96 -3.50 -3.05 2.27
N PHE A 97 -2.56 -2.71 3.15
CA PHE A 97 -1.30 -3.42 3.37
C PHE A 97 -1.16 -3.90 4.81
N ASP A 98 -2.26 -4.16 5.51
CA ASP A 98 -2.17 -4.81 6.82
C ASP A 98 -1.89 -6.30 6.67
N HIS A 99 -1.57 -6.98 7.77
CA HIS A 99 -1.43 -8.44 7.82
C HIS A 99 -2.67 -9.17 7.27
N ARG A 100 -2.50 -10.46 6.96
CA ARG A 100 -3.63 -11.30 6.54
C ARG A 100 -4.69 -11.31 7.65
N THR A 101 -5.94 -11.12 7.26
CA THR A 101 -7.09 -11.35 8.14
C THR A 101 -7.24 -12.85 8.42
N ALA A 102 -7.97 -13.22 9.48
CA ALA A 102 -8.28 -14.62 9.78
C ALA A 102 -8.87 -15.38 8.57
N ARG A 103 -9.71 -14.72 7.77
CA ARG A 103 -10.29 -15.29 6.55
C ARG A 103 -9.26 -15.48 5.42
N GLU A 104 -8.25 -14.63 5.34
CA GLU A 104 -7.16 -14.77 4.37
C GLU A 104 -6.13 -15.81 4.80
N HIS A 105 -6.00 -16.07 6.10
CA HIS A 105 -5.26 -17.23 6.62
C HIS A 105 -5.94 -18.56 6.27
N GLU A 106 -7.26 -18.61 6.11
CA GLU A 106 -7.94 -19.81 5.58
C GLU A 106 -7.61 -20.08 4.10
N LEU A 107 -7.00 -19.13 3.40
CA LEU A 107 -6.59 -19.20 2.00
C LEU A 107 -5.07 -19.44 1.88
N ASP A 108 -4.57 -20.45 2.58
CA ASP A 108 -3.13 -20.78 2.67
C ASP A 108 -2.44 -20.97 1.30
N TRP A 109 -3.19 -21.26 0.24
CA TRP A 109 -2.66 -21.39 -1.12
C TRP A 109 -2.43 -20.05 -1.86
N LEU A 110 -2.93 -18.93 -1.34
CA LEU A 110 -2.67 -17.61 -1.93
C LEU A 110 -1.37 -17.03 -1.38
N SER A 111 -0.55 -16.48 -2.27
CA SER A 111 0.62 -15.71 -1.87
C SER A 111 0.20 -14.36 -1.27
N ASP A 112 1.09 -13.77 -0.48
CA ASP A 112 0.91 -12.43 0.08
C ASP A 112 0.71 -11.38 -1.01
N ARG A 113 1.48 -11.51 -2.10
CA ARG A 113 1.34 -10.71 -3.30
C ARG A 113 -0.07 -10.77 -3.87
N ASP A 114 -0.65 -11.97 -3.97
CA ASP A 114 -1.99 -12.14 -4.53
C ASP A 114 -3.08 -11.56 -3.60
N ILE A 115 -2.87 -11.60 -2.29
CA ILE A 115 -3.74 -10.94 -1.32
C ILE A 115 -3.69 -9.42 -1.51
N VAL A 116 -2.50 -8.84 -1.63
CA VAL A 116 -2.33 -7.40 -1.89
C VAL A 116 -2.96 -7.00 -3.22
N ILE A 117 -2.71 -7.76 -4.28
CA ILE A 117 -3.35 -7.55 -5.59
C ILE A 117 -4.87 -7.56 -5.44
N ARG A 118 -5.42 -8.56 -4.74
CA ARG A 118 -6.86 -8.67 -4.52
C ARG A 118 -7.42 -7.48 -3.74
N ARG A 119 -6.73 -6.99 -2.72
CA ARG A 119 -7.12 -5.80 -1.94
C ARG A 119 -7.12 -4.55 -2.82
N ILE A 120 -6.05 -4.31 -3.58
CA ILE A 120 -5.95 -3.19 -4.53
C ILE A 120 -7.08 -3.26 -5.56
N THR A 121 -7.31 -4.41 -6.20
CA THR A 121 -8.38 -4.60 -7.18
C THR A 121 -9.76 -4.34 -6.56
N ASN A 122 -10.01 -4.79 -5.34
CA ASN A 122 -11.28 -4.53 -4.66
C ASN A 122 -11.45 -3.05 -4.32
N ARG A 123 -10.41 -2.37 -3.86
CA ARG A 123 -10.43 -0.94 -3.56
C ARG A 123 -10.72 -0.12 -4.82
N MET A 124 -10.07 -0.44 -5.94
CA MET A 124 -10.36 0.19 -7.23
C MET A 124 -11.83 0.02 -7.64
N ARG A 125 -12.40 -1.18 -7.49
CA ARG A 125 -13.84 -1.43 -7.76
C ARG A 125 -14.77 -0.62 -6.86
N GLN A 126 -14.45 -0.47 -5.58
CA GLN A 126 -15.23 0.36 -4.65
C GLN A 126 -15.25 1.84 -5.08
N LEU A 127 -14.15 2.31 -5.65
CA LEU A 127 -14.02 3.67 -6.20
C LEU A 127 -14.59 3.80 -7.64
N GLY A 128 -15.26 2.77 -8.16
CA GLY A 128 -15.84 2.78 -9.51
C GLY A 128 -14.80 2.70 -10.64
N ALA A 129 -13.56 2.33 -10.35
CA ALA A 129 -12.50 2.14 -11.34
C ALA A 129 -12.37 0.66 -11.72
N GLU A 130 -12.22 0.39 -13.02
CA GLU A 130 -11.77 -0.93 -13.49
C GLU A 130 -10.26 -1.08 -13.20
N ALA A 131 -9.91 -2.26 -12.68
CA ALA A 131 -8.55 -2.64 -12.31
C ALA A 131 -7.73 -3.07 -13.53
#